data_AF-A0A9D2HQC2-F1
#
_entry.id   AF-A0A9D2HQC2-F1
#
_cell.length_a   1.000
_cell.length_b   1.000
_cell.length_c   1.000
_cell.angle_alpha   90.00
_cell.angle_beta   90.00
_cell.angle_gamma   90.00
#
_symmetry.space_group_name_H-M   'P 1'
#
loop_
_entity.id
_entity.type
_entity.pdbx_description
1 polymer ?
#
loop_
_entity_poly.entity_id
_entity_poly.type
_entity_poly.pdbx_seq_one_letter_code
_entity_poly.pdbx_strand_id
1 'polypeptide(L)'
;MARDKRKFTGSISVRTCGERVRLELSPASLHGGPEGFYRVRLARRWLDGEDGAPRFFDRDGLARLAAEIALCGLEAPAPAPAIPCPSRVSVRRADGLYDGTWTITEPILDYSGRWMVNVSLGGKRVFVPVEDVIVHKERRRG
;
A
#
# COMPACT_ATOMS: atom_id res chain seq x y z
N MET A 1 14.33 44.28 -8.47
CA MET A 1 13.89 43.26 -9.45
C MET A 1 13.70 41.95 -8.72
N ALA A 2 12.48 41.41 -8.65
CA ALA A 2 12.26 40.12 -8.02
C ALA A 2 12.89 39.02 -8.89
N ARG A 3 13.83 38.25 -8.35
CA ARG A 3 14.45 37.09 -9.02
C ARG A 3 13.34 36.17 -9.51
N ASP A 4 13.35 35.81 -10.79
CA ASP A 4 12.42 34.80 -11.30
C ASP A 4 12.73 33.46 -10.62
N LYS A 5 11.87 33.05 -9.69
CA LYS A 5 12.02 31.83 -8.91
C LYS A 5 11.57 30.58 -9.69
N ARG A 6 11.19 30.70 -10.97
CA ARG A 6 10.65 29.60 -11.79
C ARG A 6 11.72 28.88 -12.61
N LYS A 7 12.85 28.52 -11.99
CA LYS A 7 13.81 27.63 -12.64
C LYS A 7 13.47 26.18 -12.30
N PHE A 8 12.83 25.50 -13.25
CA PHE A 8 12.56 24.07 -13.11
C PHE A 8 13.78 23.26 -13.54
N THR A 9 14.15 22.28 -12.72
CA THR A 9 15.28 21.38 -12.99
C THR A 9 14.84 20.04 -13.54
N GLY A 10 13.55 19.72 -13.47
CA GLY A 10 12.99 18.47 -13.96
C GLY A 10 11.48 18.39 -13.71
N SER A 11 10.86 17.32 -14.20
CA SER A 11 9.46 17.02 -13.89
C SER A 11 9.18 15.53 -13.86
N ILE A 12 8.28 15.09 -12.99
CA ILE A 12 7.74 13.72 -12.92
C ILE A 12 6.31 13.76 -13.48
N SER A 13 5.95 12.82 -14.34
CA SER A 13 4.57 12.68 -14.85
C SER A 13 3.99 11.37 -14.37
N VAL A 14 2.91 11.45 -13.61
CA VAL A 14 2.16 10.29 -13.11
C VAL A 14 0.89 10.17 -13.94
N ARG A 15 0.57 8.95 -14.40
CA ARG A 15 -0.67 8.65 -15.11
C ARG A 15 -1.39 7.51 -14.41
N THR A 16 -2.63 7.76 -14.00
CA THR A 16 -3.50 6.78 -13.34
C THR A 16 -4.90 6.93 -13.90
N CYS A 17 -5.57 5.82 -14.25
CA CYS A 17 -6.96 5.80 -14.73
C CYS A 17 -7.27 6.80 -15.87
N GLY A 18 -6.30 7.04 -16.78
CA GLY A 18 -6.44 7.97 -17.89
C GLY A 18 -6.16 9.44 -17.57
N GLU A 19 -6.05 9.81 -16.30
CA GLU A 19 -5.65 11.15 -15.87
C GLU A 19 -4.13 11.30 -15.81
N ARG A 20 -3.61 12.48 -16.13
CA ARG A 20 -2.18 12.81 -16.03
C ARG A 20 -1.96 13.95 -15.07
N VAL A 21 -1.14 13.70 -14.07
CA VAL A 21 -0.62 14.69 -13.13
C VAL A 21 0.86 14.94 -13.40
N ARG A 22 1.26 16.22 -13.47
CA ARG A 22 2.66 16.62 -13.67
C ARG A 22 3.18 17.35 -12.43
N LEU A 23 4.27 16.82 -11.86
CA LEU A 23 5.02 17.44 -10.78
C LEU A 23 6.21 18.18 -11.40
N GLU A 24 6.22 19.50 -11.32
CA GLU A 24 7.35 20.33 -11.76
C GLU A 24 8.29 20.58 -10.57
N LEU A 25 9.58 20.33 -10.74
CA LEU A 25 10.57 20.38 -9.67
C LEU A 25 11.44 21.63 -9.81
N SER A 26 11.49 22.46 -8.78
CA SER A 26 12.40 23.60 -8.68
C SER A 26 13.38 23.39 -7.53
N PRO A 27 14.69 23.69 -7.67
CA PRO A 27 15.63 23.66 -6.55
C PRO A 27 15.12 24.51 -5.38
N ALA A 28 15.11 23.95 -4.17
CA ALA A 28 14.57 24.60 -2.97
C ALA A 28 15.36 25.86 -2.58
N SER A 29 16.66 25.91 -2.88
CA SER A 29 17.54 27.07 -2.63
C SER A 29 17.06 28.36 -3.30
N LEU A 30 16.28 28.29 -4.39
CA LEU A 30 15.67 29.45 -5.04
C LEU A 30 14.46 30.01 -4.27
N HIS A 31 13.94 29.23 -3.31
CA HIS A 31 12.73 29.49 -2.56
C HIS A 31 12.99 29.62 -1.05
N GLY A 32 14.25 29.73 -0.63
CA GLY A 32 14.64 29.81 0.79
C GLY A 32 14.68 28.47 1.53
N GLY A 33 14.62 27.36 0.79
CA GLY A 33 14.74 26.01 1.36
C GLY A 33 16.17 25.47 1.29
N PRO A 34 16.41 24.31 1.92
CA PRO A 34 17.74 23.69 2.02
C PRO A 34 18.30 23.23 0.66
N GLU A 35 19.62 23.16 0.56
CA GLU A 35 20.30 22.60 -0.61
C GLU A 35 20.06 21.09 -0.72
N GLY A 36 19.96 20.57 -1.94
CA GLY A 36 19.62 19.16 -2.20
C GLY A 36 18.13 18.83 -2.14
N PHE A 37 17.28 19.80 -1.78
CA PHE A 37 15.83 19.67 -1.75
C PHE A 37 15.16 20.38 -2.94
N TYR A 38 13.88 20.09 -3.13
CA TYR A 38 13.05 20.60 -4.22
C TYR A 38 11.74 21.20 -3.70
N ARG A 39 11.34 22.33 -4.27
CA ARG A 39 9.96 22.85 -4.20
C ARG A 39 9.18 22.24 -5.35
N VAL A 40 7.99 21.72 -5.08
CA VAL A 40 7.18 21.01 -6.08
C VAL A 40 5.97 21.85 -6.47
N ARG A 41 5.73 21.95 -7.78
CA ARG A 41 4.52 22.55 -8.33
C ARG A 41 3.65 21.49 -8.98
N LEU A 42 2.41 21.40 -8.54
CA LEU A 42 1.39 20.46 -8.97
C LEU A 42 0.21 21.22 -9.56
N ALA A 43 -0.25 20.87 -10.77
CA ALA A 43 -1.39 21.53 -11.41
C ALA A 43 -1.31 23.08 -11.37
N ARG A 44 -0.11 23.61 -11.65
CA ARG A 44 0.23 25.04 -11.60
C ARG A 44 0.24 25.70 -10.21
N ARG A 45 0.06 24.97 -9.11
CA ARG A 45 0.09 25.44 -7.72
C ARG A 45 1.30 24.88 -6.97
N TRP A 46 1.92 25.68 -6.11
CA TRP A 46 3.00 25.18 -5.24
C TRP A 46 2.41 24.31 -4.14
N LEU A 47 3.09 23.21 -3.82
CA LEU A 47 2.75 22.43 -2.64
C LEU A 47 3.32 23.14 -1.42
N ASP A 48 2.44 23.43 -0.48
CA ASP A 48 2.74 24.08 0.79
C ASP A 48 2.42 23.10 1.93
N GLY A 49 2.97 23.38 3.12
CA GLY A 49 2.65 22.66 4.35
C GLY A 49 1.25 23.01 4.83
N GLU A 50 0.78 22.30 5.87
CA GLU A 50 -0.52 22.55 6.50
C GLU A 50 -0.62 23.96 7.10
N ASP A 51 0.52 24.52 7.50
CA ASP A 51 0.69 25.89 7.97
C ASP A 51 0.70 26.95 6.85
N GLY A 52 0.57 26.52 5.59
CA GLY A 52 0.70 27.38 4.41
C GLY A 52 2.14 27.79 4.09
N ALA A 53 3.14 27.27 4.81
CA ALA A 53 4.54 27.56 4.55
C ALA A 53 5.05 26.74 3.36
N PRO A 54 6.11 27.20 2.67
CA PRO A 54 6.83 26.42 1.68
C PRO A 54 7.16 24.99 2.09
N ARG A 55 6.63 23.99 1.36
CA ARG A 55 7.05 22.60 1.54
C ARG A 55 8.20 22.24 0.62
N PHE A 56 9.23 21.61 1.19
CA PHE A 56 10.41 21.14 0.47
C PHE A 56 10.55 19.62 0.59
N PHE A 57 11.03 19.00 -0.47
CA PHE A 57 11.15 17.55 -0.59
C PHE A 57 12.59 17.17 -0.94
N ASP A 58 13.14 16.19 -0.23
CA ASP A 58 14.31 15.45 -0.68
C ASP A 58 13.91 14.39 -1.72
N ARG A 59 14.86 13.56 -2.15
CA ARG A 59 14.61 12.51 -3.15
C ARG A 59 13.59 11.47 -2.67
N ASP A 60 13.68 11.06 -1.41
CA ASP A 60 12.77 10.05 -0.85
C ASP A 60 11.35 10.61 -0.68
N GLY A 61 11.23 11.87 -0.25
CA GLY A 61 9.98 12.60 -0.17
C GLY A 61 9.32 12.78 -1.54
N LEU A 62 10.10 13.06 -2.60
CA LEU A 62 9.58 13.10 -3.97
C LEU A 62 9.08 11.73 -4.44
N ALA A 63 9.80 10.66 -4.12
CA ALA A 63 9.38 9.30 -4.46
C ALA A 63 8.07 8.93 -3.77
N ARG A 64 7.94 9.22 -2.47
CA ARG A 64 6.69 9.01 -1.71
C ARG A 64 5.53 9.83 -2.26
N LEU A 65 5.75 11.10 -2.58
CA LEU A 65 4.73 11.96 -3.17
C LEU A 65 4.26 11.44 -4.53
N ALA A 66 5.20 11.02 -5.39
CA ALA A 66 4.85 10.44 -6.68
C ALA A 66 4.06 9.13 -6.53
N ALA A 67 4.44 8.28 -5.58
CA ALA A 67 3.71 7.06 -5.26
C ALA A 67 2.31 7.36 -4.72
N GLU A 68 2.16 8.28 -3.78
CA GLU A 68 0.86 8.69 -3.23
C GLU A 68 -0.09 9.16 -4.34
N ILE A 69 0.36 10.06 -5.22
CA ILE A 69 -0.43 10.52 -6.37
C ILE A 69 -0.78 9.37 -7.31
N ALA A 70 0.15 8.44 -7.55
CA ALA A 70 -0.09 7.30 -8.43
C ALA A 70 -1.12 6.33 -7.84
N LEU A 71 -1.03 6.07 -6.53
CA LEU A 71 -1.81 5.06 -5.81
C LEU A 71 -3.19 5.57 -5.36
N CYS A 72 -3.39 6.87 -5.14
CA CYS A 72 -4.71 7.42 -4.78
C CYS A 72 -5.81 7.11 -5.80
N GLY A 73 -5.46 6.84 -7.07
CA GLY A 73 -6.40 6.42 -8.10
C GLY A 73 -6.55 4.91 -8.26
N LEU A 74 -5.82 4.10 -7.48
CA LEU A 74 -5.90 2.65 -7.51
C LEU A 74 -6.79 2.15 -6.36
N GLU A 75 -7.60 1.14 -6.66
CA GLU A 75 -8.36 0.44 -5.63
C GLU A 75 -7.39 -0.27 -4.68
N ALA A 76 -7.54 0.00 -3.38
CA ALA A 76 -6.80 -0.74 -2.37
C ALA A 76 -7.19 -2.22 -2.46
N PRO A 77 -6.25 -3.18 -2.31
CA PRO A 77 -6.60 -4.58 -2.28
C PRO A 77 -7.60 -4.82 -1.14
N ALA A 78 -8.54 -5.75 -1.36
CA ALA A 78 -9.48 -6.16 -0.33
C ALA A 78 -8.71 -6.51 0.96
N PRO A 79 -9.18 -6.08 2.14
CA PRO A 79 -8.46 -6.30 3.38
C PRO A 79 -8.28 -7.80 3.67
N ALA A 80 -7.23 -8.13 4.44
CA ALA A 80 -6.99 -9.49 4.89
C ALA A 80 -8.23 -10.05 5.60
N PRO A 81 -8.67 -11.27 5.28
CA PRO A 81 -9.74 -11.93 6.02
C PRO A 81 -9.40 -12.04 7.51
N ALA A 82 -10.40 -11.81 8.36
CA ALA A 82 -10.22 -11.88 9.81
C ALA A 82 -10.20 -13.34 10.29
N ILE A 83 -9.05 -14.02 10.14
CA ILE A 83 -8.79 -15.35 10.67
C ILE A 83 -7.65 -15.24 11.70
N PRO A 84 -7.97 -15.26 13.00
CA PRO A 84 -6.94 -15.22 14.04
C PRO A 84 -5.95 -16.38 13.91
N CYS A 85 -4.71 -16.18 14.35
CA CYS A 85 -3.72 -17.24 14.40
C CYS A 85 -3.21 -17.44 15.83
N PRO A 86 -3.26 -18.66 16.39
CA PRO A 86 -3.83 -19.88 15.81
C PRO A 86 -5.38 -19.91 15.94
N SER A 87 -6.06 -20.44 14.93
CA SER A 87 -7.51 -20.72 14.96
C SER A 87 -7.78 -22.18 14.63
N ARG A 88 -8.78 -22.78 15.30
CA ARG A 88 -9.32 -24.07 14.91
C ARG A 88 -10.17 -23.89 13.65
N VAL A 89 -9.86 -24.63 12.60
CA VAL A 89 -10.52 -24.49 11.30
C VAL A 89 -10.91 -25.84 10.71
N SER A 90 -11.88 -25.82 9.79
CA SER A 90 -12.17 -26.92 8.87
C SER A 90 -11.79 -26.50 7.46
N VAL A 91 -10.95 -27.28 6.79
CA VAL A 91 -10.53 -27.03 5.40
C VAL A 91 -11.31 -27.94 4.46
N ARG A 92 -11.97 -27.36 3.47
CA ARG A 92 -12.67 -28.08 2.41
C ARG A 92 -11.67 -28.76 1.49
N ARG A 93 -11.90 -30.04 1.21
CA ARG A 93 -11.16 -30.85 0.25
C ARG A 93 -11.82 -30.84 -1.12
N ALA A 94 -11.08 -31.28 -2.13
CA ALA A 94 -11.59 -31.41 -3.51
C ALA A 94 -12.78 -32.39 -3.63
N ASP A 95 -12.86 -33.39 -2.75
CA ASP A 95 -13.97 -34.36 -2.67
C ASP A 95 -15.22 -33.79 -1.96
N GLY A 96 -15.17 -32.54 -1.48
CA GLY A 96 -16.25 -31.89 -0.76
C GLY A 96 -16.30 -32.19 0.74
N LEU A 97 -15.40 -33.03 1.27
CA LEU A 97 -15.27 -33.30 2.70
C LEU A 97 -14.43 -32.21 3.39
N TYR A 98 -14.43 -32.23 4.73
CA TYR A 98 -13.72 -31.24 5.54
C TYR A 98 -12.71 -31.89 6.49
N ASP A 99 -11.53 -31.29 6.59
CA ASP A 99 -10.51 -31.64 7.58
C ASP A 99 -10.42 -30.63 8.70
N GLY A 100 -10.55 -31.09 9.94
CA GLY A 100 -10.32 -30.28 11.13
C GLY A 100 -8.83 -30.08 11.41
N THR A 101 -8.34 -28.85 11.33
CA THR A 101 -6.93 -28.48 11.54
C THR A 101 -6.80 -27.13 12.29
N TRP A 102 -5.58 -26.60 12.38
CA TRP A 102 -5.24 -25.32 12.97
C TRP A 102 -4.49 -24.45 11.95
N THR A 103 -4.74 -23.15 11.99
CA THR A 103 -3.92 -22.18 11.25
C THR A 103 -2.55 -22.02 11.89
N ILE A 104 -1.54 -21.84 11.05
CA ILE A 104 -0.12 -21.62 11.41
C ILE A 104 0.28 -20.16 11.16
N THR A 105 -0.40 -19.49 10.22
CA THR A 105 -0.21 -18.07 9.90
C THR A 105 -1.55 -17.34 9.90
N GLU A 106 -1.51 -16.02 10.00
CA GLU A 106 -2.61 -15.17 9.51
C GLU A 106 -2.74 -15.30 7.98
N PRO A 107 -3.87 -14.86 7.38
CA PRO A 107 -4.01 -14.84 5.93
C PRO A 107 -2.95 -13.99 5.25
N ILE A 108 -2.37 -14.52 4.16
CA ILE A 108 -1.40 -13.85 3.31
C ILE A 108 -1.92 -13.78 1.88
N LEU A 109 -1.53 -12.74 1.16
CA LEU A 109 -1.85 -12.60 -0.26
C LEU A 109 -0.79 -13.33 -1.10
N ASP A 110 -1.22 -14.20 -2.01
CA ASP A 110 -0.30 -14.79 -2.98
C ASP A 110 -0.03 -13.86 -4.18
N TYR A 111 0.85 -14.29 -5.09
CA TYR A 111 1.20 -13.51 -6.28
C TYR A 111 0.03 -13.30 -7.25
N SER A 112 -1.04 -14.09 -7.14
CA SER A 112 -2.25 -13.98 -7.95
C SER A 112 -3.29 -13.03 -7.32
N GLY A 113 -3.04 -12.53 -6.11
CA GLY A 113 -3.98 -11.70 -5.37
C GLY A 113 -5.02 -12.52 -4.59
N ARG A 114 -4.79 -13.82 -4.39
CA ARG A 114 -5.69 -14.69 -3.62
C ARG A 114 -5.23 -14.79 -2.17
N TRP A 115 -6.18 -14.73 -1.24
CA TRP A 115 -5.90 -14.90 0.18
C TRP A 115 -5.69 -16.38 0.52
N MET A 116 -4.54 -16.68 1.10
CA MET A 116 -4.10 -18.02 1.47
C MET A 116 -3.83 -18.07 2.98
N VAL A 117 -4.01 -19.23 3.59
CA VAL A 117 -3.62 -19.46 4.99
C VAL A 117 -2.83 -20.76 5.11
N ASN A 118 -1.77 -20.74 5.92
CA ASN A 118 -1.01 -21.96 6.19
C ASN A 118 -1.71 -22.78 7.28
N VAL A 119 -1.89 -24.08 7.04
CA VAL A 119 -2.56 -25.01 7.96
C VAL A 119 -1.76 -26.30 8.14
N SER A 120 -2.01 -27.01 9.23
CA SER A 120 -1.40 -28.31 9.54
C SER A 120 -2.27 -29.48 9.07
N LEU A 121 -2.18 -29.89 7.81
CA LEU A 121 -2.96 -31.02 7.26
C LEU A 121 -2.12 -32.29 7.17
N GLY A 122 -2.58 -33.38 7.82
CA GLY A 122 -1.90 -34.68 7.76
C GLY A 122 -0.43 -34.65 8.22
N GLY A 123 -0.10 -33.80 9.19
CA GLY A 123 1.28 -33.59 9.67
C GLY A 123 2.16 -32.72 8.76
N LYS A 124 1.60 -32.14 7.69
CA LYS A 124 2.31 -31.26 6.76
C LYS A 124 1.79 -29.82 6.86
N ARG A 125 2.65 -28.87 6.48
CA ARG A 125 2.29 -27.45 6.35
C ARG A 125 1.88 -27.18 4.92
N VAL A 126 0.63 -26.76 4.72
CA VAL A 126 0.06 -26.54 3.38
C VAL A 126 -0.62 -25.18 3.37
N PHE A 127 -0.42 -24.42 2.29
CA PHE A 127 -1.20 -23.22 2.04
C PHE A 127 -2.50 -23.60 1.33
N VAL A 128 -3.61 -23.14 1.88
CA VAL A 128 -4.95 -23.37 1.31
C VAL A 128 -5.66 -22.04 1.10
N PRO A 129 -6.53 -21.93 0.08
CA PRO A 129 -7.32 -20.72 -0.12
C PRO A 129 -8.22 -20.43 1.08
N VAL A 130 -8.35 -19.16 1.46
CA VAL A 130 -9.19 -18.77 2.60
C VAL A 130 -10.66 -19.12 2.37
N GLU A 131 -11.16 -19.07 1.13
CA GLU A 131 -12.53 -19.47 0.80
C GLU A 131 -12.83 -20.96 1.06
N ASP A 132 -11.80 -21.80 1.15
CA ASP A 132 -11.93 -23.22 1.50
C ASP A 132 -11.85 -23.45 3.02
N VAL A 133 -11.77 -22.39 3.83
CA VAL A 133 -11.54 -22.46 5.28
C VAL A 133 -12.76 -21.97 6.06
N ILE A 134 -13.24 -22.80 6.97
CA ILE A 134 -14.30 -22.47 7.93
C ILE A 134 -13.67 -22.30 9.31
N VAL A 135 -13.80 -21.11 9.90
CA VAL A 135 -13.28 -20.81 11.24
C VAL A 135 -14.30 -21.19 12.30
N HIS A 136 -13.89 -22.01 13.27
CA HIS A 136 -14.72 -22.36 14.41
C HIS A 136 -14.47 -21.36 15.54
N LYS A 137 -15.52 -20.64 15.97
CA LYS A 137 -15.43 -19.85 17.21
C LYS A 137 -15.12 -20.79 18.36
N GLU A 138 -14.12 -20.45 19.16
CA GLU A 138 -13.79 -21.19 20.37
C GLU A 138 -15.05 -21.25 21.27
N ARG A 139 -15.62 -22.45 21.45
CA ARG A 139 -16.55 -22.67 22.55
C ARG A 139 -15.70 -22.65 23.81
N ARG A 140 -15.73 -21.54 24.55
CA ARG A 140 -15.24 -21.49 25.94
C ARG A 140 -15.86 -22.68 26.67
N ARG A 141 -15.06 -23.68 27.00
CA ARG A 141 -15.45 -24.70 27.97
C ARG A 141 -15.41 -24.01 29.33
N GLY A 142 -16.58 -23.82 29.94
CA GLY A 142 -16.70 -23.50 31.35
C GLY A 142 -16.30 -24.68 32.22
#